data_AF-A0A5B0HSV1-F1
#
_entry.id   AF-A0A5B0HSV1-F1
#
_cell.length_a   1.000
_cell.length_b   1.000
_cell.length_c   1.000
_cell.angle_alpha   90.00
_cell.angle_beta   90.00
_cell.angle_gamma   90.00
#
_symmetry.space_group_name_H-M   'P 1'
#
loop_
_entity.id
_entity.type
_entity.pdbx_description
1 polymer ?
#
loop_
_entity_poly.entity_id
_entity_poly.type
_entity_poly.pdbx_seq_one_letter_code
_entity_poly.pdbx_strand_id
1 'polypeptide(L)'
;MVTALTAGVLTGLAIAGGSISSGVVGARMGRGVAGPSQLHGALYGWVWPVAMIGIVVLAIGLGRLGAPVGFAMPALFVFVTGGLFAVGAAVCRNVPDYALGLGLLVLGAALPFVPAPWHSLTLALVGGGALVATGLWTRARAVR
;
A
#
# COMPACT_ATOMS: atom_id res chain seq x y z
N MET A 1 4.71 -23.62 -17.96
CA MET A 1 5.42 -23.09 -16.78
C MET A 1 5.65 -21.60 -17.01
N VAL A 2 5.08 -20.73 -16.17
CA VAL A 2 5.40 -19.30 -16.20
C VAL A 2 6.81 -19.15 -15.64
N THR A 3 7.76 -18.67 -16.45
CA THR A 3 9.13 -18.45 -15.96
C THR A 3 9.15 -17.25 -15.01
N ALA A 4 10.15 -17.18 -14.13
CA ALA A 4 10.30 -16.06 -13.19
C ALA A 4 10.32 -14.69 -13.90
N LEU A 5 10.85 -14.64 -15.12
CA LEU A 5 10.83 -13.46 -15.97
C LEU A 5 9.40 -13.07 -16.37
N THR A 6 8.61 -14.02 -16.87
CA THR A 6 7.20 -13.76 -17.24
C THR A 6 6.37 -13.34 -16.03
N ALA A 7 6.56 -13.98 -14.87
CA ALA A 7 5.90 -13.59 -13.63
C ALA A 7 6.28 -12.17 -13.18
N GLY A 8 7.57 -11.82 -13.26
CA GLY A 8 8.07 -10.49 -12.96
C GLY A 8 7.49 -9.42 -13.87
N VAL A 9 7.46 -9.67 -15.19
CA VAL A 9 6.89 -8.72 -16.17
C VAL A 9 5.40 -8.51 -15.95
N LEU A 10 4.62 -9.58 -15.78
CA LEU A 10 3.18 -9.47 -15.55
C LEU A 10 2.87 -8.73 -14.25
N THR A 11 3.62 -9.03 -13.18
CA THR A 11 3.46 -8.34 -11.89
C THR A 11 3.82 -6.87 -12.02
N GLY A 12 4.92 -6.54 -12.71
CA GLY A 12 5.33 -5.16 -12.98
C GLY A 12 4.28 -4.39 -13.77
N LEU A 13 3.72 -4.99 -14.82
CA LEU A 13 2.64 -4.40 -15.62
C LEU A 13 1.36 -4.18 -14.79
N ALA A 14 0.99 -5.14 -13.94
CA ALA A 14 -0.17 -5.00 -13.06
C ALA A 14 0.00 -3.86 -12.04
N ILE A 15 1.18 -3.75 -11.44
CA ILE A 15 1.51 -2.66 -10.51
C ILE A 15 1.50 -1.32 -11.23
N ALA A 16 2.13 -1.22 -12.40
CA ALA A 16 2.18 0.01 -13.18
C ALA A 16 0.78 0.44 -13.64
N GLY A 17 0.00 -0.47 -14.21
CA GLY A 17 -1.38 -0.22 -14.64
C GLY A 17 -2.28 0.18 -13.48
N GLY A 18 -2.19 -0.52 -12.34
CA GLY A 18 -2.90 -0.17 -11.12
C GLY A 18 -2.55 1.22 -10.60
N SER A 19 -1.25 1.55 -10.54
CA SER A 19 -0.76 2.85 -10.08
C SER A 19 -1.21 3.99 -10.99
N ILE A 20 -1.12 3.82 -12.31
CA ILE A 20 -1.55 4.82 -13.30
C ILE A 20 -3.08 5.00 -13.21
N SER A 21 -3.84 3.91 -13.18
CA SER A 21 -5.30 3.99 -13.10
C SER A 21 -5.77 4.70 -11.83
N SER A 22 -5.15 4.39 -10.68
CA SER A 22 -5.40 5.06 -9.40
C SER A 22 -5.07 6.55 -9.47
N GLY A 23 -3.91 6.92 -10.01
CA GLY A 23 -3.51 8.32 -10.19
C GLY A 23 -4.48 9.09 -11.10
N VAL A 24 -4.89 8.50 -12.23
CA VAL A 24 -5.85 9.12 -13.17
C VAL A 24 -7.23 9.29 -12.52
N VAL A 25 -7.74 8.27 -11.81
CA VAL A 25 -9.02 8.34 -11.11
C VAL A 25 -8.97 9.38 -9.99
N GLY A 26 -7.91 9.39 -9.18
CA GLY A 26 -7.71 10.38 -8.12
C GLY A 26 -7.64 11.80 -8.66
N ALA A 27 -6.87 12.03 -9.73
CA ALA A 27 -6.78 13.34 -10.39
C ALA A 27 -8.13 13.81 -10.96
N ARG A 28 -8.96 12.87 -11.44
CA ARG A 28 -10.32 13.18 -11.93
C ARG A 28 -11.28 13.50 -10.80
N MET A 29 -11.22 12.77 -9.69
CA MET A 29 -12.06 13.01 -8.50
C MET A 29 -11.77 14.36 -7.84
N GLY A 30 -10.52 14.85 -7.91
CA GLY A 30 -10.13 16.18 -7.41
C GLY A 30 -10.55 17.36 -8.29
N ARG A 31 -11.13 17.13 -9.48
CA ARG A 31 -11.53 18.22 -10.39
C ARG A 31 -12.69 19.01 -9.78
N GLY A 32 -12.44 20.28 -9.48
CA GLY A 32 -13.44 21.20 -8.91
C GLY A 32 -13.21 21.54 -7.44
N VAL A 33 -12.23 20.92 -6.77
CA VAL A 33 -11.82 21.32 -5.43
C VAL A 33 -10.90 22.55 -5.53
N ALA A 34 -11.37 23.70 -5.04
CA ALA A 34 -10.61 24.94 -4.98
C ALA A 34 -10.37 25.37 -3.52
N GLY A 35 -9.25 26.04 -3.25
CA GLY A 35 -8.88 26.54 -1.92
C GLY A 35 -7.96 25.59 -1.12
N PRO A 36 -7.76 25.84 0.18
CA PRO A 36 -6.78 25.14 1.03
C PRO A 36 -6.90 23.60 1.04
N SER A 37 -8.10 23.08 0.80
CA SER A 37 -8.37 21.64 0.70
C SER A 37 -7.68 20.98 -0.50
N GLN A 38 -7.40 21.73 -1.58
CA GLN A 38 -6.72 21.22 -2.76
C GLN A 38 -5.24 20.92 -2.46
N LEU A 39 -4.57 21.84 -1.74
CA LEU A 39 -3.18 21.66 -1.35
C LEU A 39 -3.02 20.46 -0.41
N HIS A 40 -3.95 20.29 0.54
CA HIS A 40 -3.95 19.14 1.45
C HIS A 40 -4.08 17.81 0.69
N GLY A 41 -5.03 17.72 -0.24
CA GLY A 41 -5.21 16.53 -1.08
C GLY A 41 -4.00 16.26 -1.98
N ALA A 42 -3.37 17.30 -2.54
CA ALA A 42 -2.18 17.16 -3.37
C ALA A 42 -0.96 16.67 -2.57
N LEU A 43 -0.72 17.23 -1.38
CA LEU A 43 0.38 16.81 -0.50
C LEU A 43 0.22 15.35 -0.05
N TYR A 44 -0.99 14.96 0.36
CA TYR A 44 -1.27 13.56 0.70
C TYR A 44 -1.12 12.63 -0.52
N GLY A 45 -1.59 13.06 -1.69
CA GLY A 45 -1.43 12.32 -2.93
C GLY A 45 0.03 12.10 -3.33
N TRP A 46 0.88 13.11 -3.17
CA TRP A 46 2.31 13.03 -3.50
C TRP A 46 3.14 12.23 -2.50
N VAL A 47 2.73 12.18 -1.22
CA VAL A 47 3.48 11.43 -0.21
C VAL A 47 3.49 9.92 -0.54
N TRP A 48 2.43 9.41 -1.17
CA TRP A 48 2.31 8.02 -1.57
C TRP A 48 3.42 7.56 -2.53
N PRO A 49 3.53 8.09 -3.76
CA PRO A 49 4.58 7.67 -4.69
C PRO A 49 5.98 7.97 -4.15
N VAL A 50 6.18 9.09 -3.42
CA VAL A 50 7.47 9.42 -2.81
C VAL A 50 7.88 8.36 -1.78
N ALA A 51 6.97 7.94 -0.90
CA ALA A 51 7.25 6.92 0.09
C ALA A 51 7.53 5.56 -0.56
N MET A 52 6.76 5.17 -1.59
CA MET A 52 6.97 3.92 -2.33
C MET A 52 8.34 3.90 -3.03
N ILE A 53 8.75 5.00 -3.67
CA ILE A 53 10.09 5.14 -4.27
C ILE A 53 11.16 5.06 -3.19
N GLY A 54 10.95 5.71 -2.04
CA GLY A 54 11.85 5.65 -0.89
C GLY A 54 12.11 4.22 -0.42
N ILE A 55 11.08 3.37 -0.38
CA ILE A 55 11.23 1.94 -0.01
C ILE A 55 12.08 1.19 -1.04
N VAL A 56 11.88 1.44 -2.34
CA VAL A 56 12.70 0.81 -3.39
C VAL A 56 14.17 1.21 -3.25
N VAL A 57 14.44 2.51 -3.07
CA VAL A 57 15.81 3.02 -2.87
C VAL A 57 16.43 2.43 -1.60
N LEU A 58 15.66 2.35 -0.51
CA LEU A 58 16.10 1.74 0.74
C LEU A 58 16.42 0.25 0.57
N ALA A 59 15.58 -0.50 -0.14
CA ALA A 59 15.81 -1.91 -0.44
C ALA A 59 17.07 -2.10 -1.30
N ILE A 60 17.29 -1.25 -2.31
CA ILE A 60 18.53 -1.28 -3.11
C ILE A 60 19.76 -1.00 -2.21
N GLY A 61 19.67 -0.02 -1.32
CA GLY A 61 20.73 0.30 -0.35
C GLY A 61 21.03 -0.86 0.59
N LEU A 62 20.00 -1.46 1.19
CA LEU A 62 20.13 -2.66 2.04
C LEU A 62 20.76 -3.83 1.28
N GLY A 63 20.35 -4.06 0.03
CA GLY A 63 20.93 -5.10 -0.81
C GLY A 63 22.42 -4.87 -1.08
N ARG A 64 22.85 -3.62 -1.29
CA ARG A 64 24.27 -3.25 -1.44
C ARG A 64 25.09 -3.47 -0.17
N LEU A 65 24.45 -3.41 1.00
CA LEU A 65 25.06 -3.72 2.30
C LEU A 65 25.07 -5.23 2.62
N GLY A 66 24.61 -6.08 1.71
CA GLY A 66 24.56 -7.53 1.89
C GLY A 66 23.38 -8.03 2.72
N ALA A 67 22.39 -7.16 3.02
CA ALA A 67 21.21 -7.56 3.77
C ALA A 67 20.23 -8.37 2.87
N PRO A 68 19.56 -9.40 3.42
CA PRO A 68 18.57 -10.17 2.68
C PRO A 68 17.27 -9.36 2.49
N VAL A 69 17.09 -8.80 1.30
CA VAL A 69 15.95 -7.90 1.00
C VAL A 69 14.68 -8.60 0.52
N GLY A 70 14.74 -9.90 0.20
CA GLY A 70 13.62 -10.63 -0.41
C GLY A 70 12.33 -10.65 0.41
N PHE A 71 12.44 -10.72 1.75
CA PHE A 71 11.31 -10.67 2.68
C PHE A 71 11.11 -9.28 3.29
N ALA A 72 12.17 -8.49 3.38
CA ALA A 72 12.10 -7.14 3.95
C ALA A 72 11.34 -6.19 3.03
N MET A 73 11.51 -6.31 1.71
CA MET A 73 10.91 -5.38 0.75
C MET A 73 9.37 -5.43 0.80
N PRO A 74 8.68 -6.58 0.69
CA PRO A 74 7.23 -6.64 0.86
C PRO A 74 6.74 -6.16 2.23
N ALA A 75 7.47 -6.48 3.30
CA ALA A 75 7.16 -6.04 4.66
C ALA A 75 7.20 -4.51 4.81
N LEU A 76 8.23 -3.86 4.25
CA LEU A 76 8.39 -2.41 4.25
C LEU A 76 7.27 -1.71 3.48
N PHE A 77 6.88 -2.26 2.32
CA PHE A 77 5.73 -1.75 1.55
C PHE A 77 4.44 -1.76 2.40
N VAL A 78 4.12 -2.90 3.02
CA VAL A 78 2.92 -3.03 3.85
C VAL A 78 2.98 -2.10 5.07
N PHE A 79 4.14 -1.99 5.72
CA PHE A 79 4.35 -1.12 6.87
C PHE A 79 4.08 0.35 6.55
N VAL A 80 4.68 0.85 5.46
CA VAL A 80 4.49 2.25 5.03
C VAL A 80 3.07 2.50 4.57
N THR A 81 2.46 1.57 3.82
CA THR A 81 1.05 1.66 3.42
C THR A 81 0.14 1.74 4.65
N GLY A 82 0.38 0.92 5.68
CA GLY A 82 -0.37 0.98 6.93
C GLY A 82 -0.24 2.33 7.64
N GLY A 83 0.97 2.87 7.70
CA GLY A 83 1.21 4.20 8.27
C GLY A 83 0.48 5.31 7.51
N LEU A 84 0.52 5.30 6.18
CA LEU A 84 -0.18 6.27 5.34
C LEU A 84 -1.70 6.18 5.46
N PHE A 85 -2.24 4.96 5.57
CA PHE A 85 -3.66 4.74 5.84
C PHE A 85 -4.06 5.28 7.22
N ALA A 86 -3.29 4.96 8.27
CA ALA A 86 -3.58 5.42 9.62
C ALA A 86 -3.51 6.95 9.72
N VAL A 87 -2.47 7.59 9.16
CA VAL A 87 -2.35 9.05 9.19
C VAL A 87 -3.47 9.71 8.36
N GLY A 88 -3.72 9.23 7.14
CA GLY A 88 -4.79 9.76 6.30
C GLY A 88 -6.16 9.63 6.95
N ALA A 89 -6.44 8.48 7.55
CA ALA A 89 -7.69 8.23 8.27
C ALA A 89 -7.83 9.03 9.55
N ALA A 90 -6.73 9.27 10.29
CA ALA A 90 -6.74 10.11 11.49
C ALA A 90 -7.10 11.56 11.15
N VAL A 91 -6.54 12.08 10.04
CA VAL A 91 -6.85 13.43 9.56
C VAL A 91 -8.30 13.53 9.08
N CYS A 92 -8.78 12.53 8.35
CA CYS A 92 -10.16 12.47 7.84
C CYS A 92 -11.20 11.97 8.87
N ARG A 93 -10.77 11.66 10.11
CA ARG A 93 -11.60 11.07 11.19
C ARG A 93 -12.34 9.79 10.80
N ASN A 94 -11.77 8.97 9.89
CA ASN A 94 -12.38 7.72 9.45
C ASN A 94 -11.86 6.52 10.28
N VAL A 95 -12.55 6.18 11.37
CA VAL A 95 -12.12 5.13 12.32
C VAL A 95 -11.88 3.75 11.68
N PRO A 96 -12.72 3.25 10.75
CA PRO A 96 -12.46 1.99 10.05
C PRO A 96 -11.13 1.95 9.31
N ASP A 97 -10.81 3.00 8.55
CA ASP A 97 -9.56 3.08 7.79
C ASP A 97 -8.35 3.28 8.72
N TYR A 98 -8.56 3.92 9.87
CA TYR A 98 -7.53 4.08 10.89
C TYR A 98 -7.13 2.73 11.51
N ALA A 99 -8.14 1.92 11.89
CA ALA A 99 -7.92 0.58 12.41
C ALA A 99 -7.26 -0.35 11.37
N LEU A 100 -7.67 -0.25 10.10
CA LEU A 100 -7.02 -0.95 9.00
C LEU A 100 -5.56 -0.55 8.87
N GLY A 101 -5.26 0.76 8.85
CA GLY A 101 -3.90 1.27 8.74
C GLY A 101 -3.00 0.76 9.87
N LEU A 102 -3.49 0.80 11.12
CA LEU A 102 -2.81 0.20 12.27
C LEU A 102 -2.58 -1.31 12.10
N GLY A 103 -3.59 -2.04 11.64
CA GLY A 103 -3.49 -3.48 11.38
C GLY A 103 -2.41 -3.80 10.33
N LEU A 104 -2.36 -3.03 9.24
CA LEU A 104 -1.32 -3.16 8.21
C LEU A 104 0.06 -2.76 8.74
N LEU A 105 0.16 -1.74 9.60
CA LEU A 105 1.42 -1.33 10.19
C LEU A 105 1.99 -2.41 11.11
N VAL A 106 1.15 -3.00 11.96
CA VAL A 106 1.52 -4.16 12.79
C VAL A 106 1.88 -5.36 11.93
N LEU A 107 1.09 -5.65 10.88
CA LEU A 107 1.37 -6.74 9.95
C LEU A 107 2.73 -6.56 9.26
N GLY A 108 3.02 -5.38 8.73
CA GLY A 108 4.30 -5.08 8.07
C GLY A 108 5.48 -5.21 9.01
N ALA A 109 5.33 -4.85 10.29
CA ALA A 109 6.35 -5.06 11.31
C ALA A 109 6.52 -6.54 11.70
N ALA A 110 5.43 -7.33 11.69
CA ALA A 110 5.44 -8.74 12.05
C ALA A 110 5.89 -9.66 10.89
N LEU A 111 5.72 -9.22 9.65
CA LEU A 111 5.95 -10.04 8.45
C LEU A 111 7.38 -10.59 8.30
N PRO A 112 8.46 -9.85 8.63
CA PRO A 112 9.82 -10.37 8.57
C PRO A 112 10.06 -11.58 9.48
N PHE A 113 9.25 -11.76 10.53
CA PHE A 113 9.33 -12.90 11.44
C PHE A 113 8.58 -14.14 10.93
N VAL A 114 7.83 -14.02 9.82
CA VAL A 114 7.10 -15.13 9.22
C VAL A 114 8.00 -15.84 8.20
N PRO A 115 8.36 -17.12 8.43
CA PRO A 115 9.20 -17.87 7.50
C PRO A 115 8.46 -18.24 6.21
N ALA A 116 9.22 -18.57 5.16
CA ALA A 116 8.68 -19.19 3.96
C ALA A 116 8.13 -20.61 4.29
N PRO A 117 7.04 -21.07 3.63
CA PRO A 117 6.29 -20.43 2.53
C PRO A 117 5.17 -19.50 2.99
N TRP A 118 4.92 -19.40 4.30
CA TRP A 118 3.76 -18.69 4.85
C TRP A 118 3.80 -17.19 4.60
N HIS A 119 4.99 -16.61 4.47
CA HIS A 119 5.19 -15.18 4.26
C HIS A 119 4.27 -14.56 3.18
N SER A 120 4.25 -15.13 1.97
CA SER A 120 3.42 -14.62 0.87
C SER A 120 1.93 -14.87 1.10
N LEU A 121 1.60 -15.95 1.81
CA LEU A 121 0.23 -16.35 2.10
C LEU A 121 -0.39 -15.45 3.18
N THR A 122 0.37 -15.09 4.21
CA THR A 122 0.00 -14.11 5.22
C THR A 122 -0.20 -12.74 4.58
N LEU A 123 0.69 -12.33 3.68
CA LEU A 123 0.57 -11.06 2.97
C LEU A 123 -0.70 -11.01 2.10
N ALA A 124 -0.98 -12.08 1.34
CA ALA A 124 -2.16 -12.17 0.49
C ALA A 124 -3.48 -12.21 1.28
N LEU A 125 -3.57 -13.08 2.30
CA LEU A 125 -4.80 -13.26 3.08
C LEU A 125 -5.03 -12.14 4.09
N VAL A 126 -4.01 -11.80 4.88
CA VAL A 126 -4.18 -10.82 5.97
C VAL A 126 -4.11 -9.41 5.39
N GLY A 127 -3.10 -9.11 4.58
CA GLY A 127 -2.97 -7.78 3.98
C GLY A 127 -4.04 -7.53 2.92
N GLY A 128 -4.05 -8.35 1.87
CA GLY A 128 -5.01 -8.22 0.76
C GLY A 128 -6.46 -8.47 1.19
N GLY A 129 -6.70 -9.51 1.99
CA GLY A 129 -8.04 -9.81 2.48
C GLY A 129 -8.61 -8.74 3.40
N ALA A 130 -7.80 -8.11 4.26
CA ALA A 130 -8.27 -6.98 5.08
C ALA A 130 -8.73 -5.81 4.21
N LEU A 131 -7.97 -5.44 3.17
CA LEU A 131 -8.33 -4.37 2.23
C LEU A 131 -9.63 -4.66 1.48
N VAL A 132 -9.82 -5.89 1.01
CA VAL A 132 -11.04 -6.29 0.30
C VAL A 132 -12.24 -6.31 1.26
N ALA A 133 -12.07 -6.86 2.46
CA ALA A 133 -13.12 -6.96 3.46
C ALA A 133 -13.61 -5.57 3.91
N THR A 134 -12.70 -4.64 4.21
CA THR A 134 -13.07 -3.27 4.58
C THR A 134 -13.69 -2.49 3.42
N GLY A 135 -13.20 -2.68 2.19
CA GLY A 135 -13.82 -2.11 0.99
C GLY A 135 -15.25 -2.60 0.77
N LEU A 136 -15.49 -3.91 0.94
CA LEU A 136 -16.83 -4.49 0.86
C LEU A 136 -17.74 -3.99 1.99
N TRP A 137 -17.22 -3.90 3.21
CA TRP A 137 -17.96 -3.42 4.36
C TRP A 137 -18.41 -1.97 4.17
N THR A 138 -17.49 -1.07 3.84
CA THR A 138 -17.78 0.35 3.65
C THR A 138 -18.79 0.57 2.53
N ARG A 139 -18.65 -0.17 1.42
CA ARG A 139 -19.64 -0.17 0.33
C ARG A 139 -21.01 -0.68 0.80
N ALA A 140 -21.07 -1.76 1.57
CA ALA A 140 -22.33 -2.31 2.08
C ALA A 140 -23.04 -1.36 3.05
N ARG A 141 -22.29 -0.57 3.83
CA ARG A 141 -22.85 0.48 4.69
C ARG A 141 -23.34 1.70 3.90
N ALA A 142 -22.71 2.05 2.79
CA ALA A 142 -23.11 3.21 1.99
C ALA A 142 -24.41 3.00 1.18
N VAL A 143 -24.84 1.74 0.99
CA VAL A 143 -26.06 1.38 0.25
C VAL A 143 -27.27 1.21 1.19
N ARG A 144 -27.05 1.22 2.52
CA ARG A 144 -28.11 1.22 3.53
C ARG A 144 -28.46 2.63 3.95
#